data_AF-A0A8T5KEE4-F1
#
_entry.id   AF-A0A8T5KEE4-F1
#
_cell.length_a   1.000
_cell.length_b   1.000
_cell.length_c   1.000
_cell.angle_alpha   90.00
_cell.angle_beta   90.00
_cell.angle_gamma   90.00
#
_symmetry.space_group_name_H-M   'P 1'
#
loop_
_entity.id
_entity.type
_entity.pdbx_description
1 polymer ?
#
loop_
_entity_poly.entity_id
_entity_poly.type
_entity_poly.pdbx_seq_one_letter_code
_entity_poly.pdbx_strand_id
1 'polypeptide(L)'
;MTLSDNPLLSTSGLPKFNEILSEHIEPAITRLLEEATHKLEELETNLQPTWKGLIEPIDVMGLPFEYSWGPIGHLLNVMNTEDLRKAHEVMQPKVVEFSLRIGQRKPIYDGLLSIREGPEWRRLDDAQKRAIDLKIRDAKHAGVGLKGVEKERFNEISKRLSQLKTDFSNHVLDATKAYELIISDKGDTEE
;
A
#
# COMPACT_ATOMS: atom_id res chain seq x y z
N MET A 1 12.25 19.12 12.67
CA MET A 1 12.70 17.75 12.34
C MET A 1 13.29 17.76 10.95
N THR A 2 14.43 17.10 10.71
CA THR A 2 14.88 16.86 9.33
C THR A 2 14.08 15.69 8.74
N LEU A 3 14.01 15.58 7.41
CA LEU A 3 13.33 14.43 6.78
C LEU A 3 13.93 13.09 7.24
N SER A 4 15.21 13.06 7.60
CA SER A 4 15.90 11.88 8.13
C SER A 4 15.42 11.44 9.51
N ASP A 5 14.79 12.34 10.29
CA ASP A 5 14.26 12.06 11.63
C ASP A 5 12.77 11.70 11.61
N ASN A 6 12.16 11.62 10.41
CA ASN A 6 10.73 11.35 10.28
C ASN A 6 10.42 9.92 10.80
N PRO A 7 9.53 9.76 11.80
CA PRO A 7 9.28 8.47 12.44
C PRO A 7 8.69 7.42 11.46
N LEU A 8 8.05 7.87 10.37
CA LEU A 8 7.52 6.98 9.35
C LEU A 8 8.62 6.36 8.47
N LEU A 9 9.83 6.91 8.44
CA LEU A 9 10.95 6.37 7.66
C LEU A 9 11.78 5.33 8.44
N SER A 10 11.45 5.08 9.70
CA SER A 10 12.14 4.09 10.52
C SER A 10 11.60 2.69 10.24
N THR A 11 12.49 1.77 9.87
CA THR A 11 12.16 0.35 9.61
C THR A 11 12.64 -0.59 10.72
N SER A 12 13.06 -0.04 11.87
CA SER A 12 13.58 -0.83 13.00
C SER A 12 12.61 -0.87 14.17
N GLY A 13 12.41 -2.07 14.72
CA GLY A 13 11.56 -2.27 15.89
C GLY A 13 10.07 -2.04 15.60
N LEU A 14 9.35 -1.53 16.60
CA LEU A 14 7.92 -1.26 16.50
C LEU A 14 7.66 0.16 15.95
N PRO A 15 6.55 0.39 15.23
CA PRO A 15 6.16 1.72 14.81
C PRO A 15 6.05 2.67 16.00
N LYS A 16 6.66 3.86 15.88
CA LYS A 16 6.66 4.88 16.93
C LYS A 16 5.36 5.70 16.93
N PHE A 17 4.24 5.06 17.24
CA PHE A 17 2.90 5.67 17.15
C PHE A 17 2.77 7.01 17.88
N ASN A 18 3.45 7.17 19.02
CA ASN A 18 3.45 8.39 19.81
C ASN A 18 4.19 9.58 19.16
N GLU A 19 4.99 9.33 18.11
CA GLU A 19 5.74 10.34 17.38
C GLU A 19 5.12 10.68 16.01
N ILE A 20 4.17 9.88 15.52
CA ILE A 20 3.56 10.08 14.19
C ILE A 20 2.55 11.23 14.24
N LEU A 21 2.78 12.25 13.40
CA LEU A 21 1.90 13.40 13.19
C LEU A 21 1.46 13.47 11.72
N SER A 22 0.35 14.15 11.44
CA SER A 22 -0.18 14.32 10.08
C SER A 22 0.83 14.98 9.13
N GLU A 23 1.58 15.96 9.62
CA GLU A 23 2.65 16.65 8.86
C GLU A 23 3.82 15.75 8.44
N HIS A 24 3.97 14.58 9.06
CA HIS A 24 5.00 13.61 8.68
C HIS A 24 4.63 12.79 7.44
N ILE A 25 3.34 12.67 7.11
CA ILE A 25 2.82 11.73 6.11
C ILE A 25 3.28 12.09 4.71
N GLU A 26 2.96 13.29 4.22
CA GLU A 26 3.27 13.68 2.84
C GLU A 26 4.78 13.65 2.55
N PRO A 27 5.68 14.21 3.40
CA PRO A 27 7.12 14.14 3.17
C PRO A 27 7.66 12.70 3.15
N ALA A 28 7.23 11.85 4.09
CA ALA A 28 7.70 10.47 4.18
C ALA A 28 7.26 9.66 2.96
N ILE A 29 5.97 9.68 2.64
CA ILE A 29 5.42 8.87 1.56
C ILE A 29 5.91 9.35 0.20
N THR A 30 6.09 10.65 0.00
CA THR A 30 6.68 11.19 -1.24
C THR A 30 8.10 10.64 -1.45
N ARG A 31 8.95 10.73 -0.43
CA ARG A 31 10.32 10.17 -0.48
C ARG A 31 10.32 8.67 -0.77
N LEU A 32 9.46 7.91 -0.11
CA LEU A 32 9.40 6.46 -0.31
C LEU A 32 8.94 6.08 -1.73
N LEU A 33 8.00 6.84 -2.31
CA LEU A 33 7.55 6.63 -3.69
C LEU A 33 8.68 6.91 -4.69
N GLU A 34 9.47 7.96 -4.44
CA GLU A 34 10.63 8.30 -5.26
C GLU A 34 11.72 7.23 -5.17
N GLU A 35 12.10 6.83 -3.95
CA GLU A 35 13.11 5.78 -3.72
C GLU A 35 12.68 4.43 -4.33
N ALA A 36 11.43 4.04 -4.16
CA ALA A 36 10.93 2.79 -4.71
C ALA A 36 10.78 2.85 -6.24
N THR A 37 10.46 4.01 -6.80
CA THR A 37 10.47 4.21 -8.27
C THR A 37 11.86 3.99 -8.85
N HIS A 38 12.89 4.59 -8.24
CA HIS A 38 14.28 4.41 -8.69
C HIS A 38 14.73 2.95 -8.58
N LYS A 39 14.46 2.30 -7.44
CA LYS A 39 14.80 0.88 -7.23
C LYS A 39 14.09 -0.04 -8.22
N LEU A 40 12.83 0.26 -8.57
CA LEU A 40 12.08 -0.50 -9.57
C LEU A 40 12.72 -0.38 -10.96
N GLU A 41 13.11 0.83 -11.37
CA GLU A 41 13.74 1.07 -12.66
C GLU A 41 15.13 0.39 -12.76
N GLU A 42 15.90 0.42 -11.67
CA GLU A 42 17.18 -0.28 -11.57
C GLU A 42 17.01 -1.81 -11.65
N LEU A 43 16.02 -2.35 -10.93
CA LEU A 43 15.69 -3.77 -10.94
C LEU A 43 15.30 -4.26 -12.34
N GLU A 44 14.52 -3.47 -13.07
CA GLU A 44 14.11 -3.83 -14.43
C GLU A 44 15.24 -3.75 -15.44
N THR A 45 16.16 -2.80 -15.26
CA THR A 45 17.34 -2.66 -16.11
C THR A 45 18.29 -3.85 -15.95
N ASN A 46 18.44 -4.36 -14.72
CA ASN A 46 19.36 -5.45 -14.38
C ASN A 46 18.62 -6.75 -14.08
N LEU A 47 17.44 -6.95 -14.68
CA LEU A 47 16.52 -8.02 -14.30
C LEU A 47 17.17 -9.41 -14.42
N GLN A 48 17.18 -10.15 -13.31
CA GLN A 48 17.60 -11.54 -13.25
C GLN A 48 16.41 -12.40 -12.80
N PRO A 49 15.86 -13.28 -13.65
CA PRO A 49 14.67 -14.08 -13.34
C PRO A 49 15.05 -15.25 -12.42
N THR A 50 15.44 -14.93 -11.19
CA THR A 50 15.77 -15.85 -10.10
C THR A 50 15.11 -15.37 -8.82
N TRP A 51 15.04 -16.24 -7.81
CA TRP A 51 14.51 -15.84 -6.50
C TRP A 51 15.24 -14.61 -5.94
N LYS A 52 16.58 -14.68 -5.90
CA LYS A 52 17.45 -13.61 -5.39
C LYS A 52 17.48 -12.35 -6.26
N GLY A 53 17.34 -12.52 -7.57
CA GLY A 53 17.47 -11.43 -8.54
C GLY A 53 16.19 -10.66 -8.82
N LEU A 54 15.03 -11.23 -8.48
CA LEU A 54 13.72 -10.63 -8.75
C LEU A 54 12.81 -10.59 -7.52
N ILE A 55 12.66 -11.70 -6.80
CA ILE A 55 11.68 -11.79 -5.70
C ILE A 55 12.18 -11.02 -4.47
N GLU A 56 13.39 -11.33 -4.00
CA GLU A 56 13.98 -10.66 -2.82
C GLU A 56 14.04 -9.13 -2.97
N PRO A 57 14.50 -8.56 -4.11
CA PRO A 57 14.52 -7.11 -4.29
C PRO A 57 13.14 -6.46 -4.27
N ILE A 58 12.12 -7.11 -4.83
CA ILE A 58 10.73 -6.63 -4.79
C ILE A 58 10.22 -6.61 -3.35
N ASP A 59 10.44 -7.69 -2.60
CA ASP A 59 9.98 -7.78 -1.22
C ASP A 59 10.68 -6.75 -0.33
N VAL A 60 12.00 -6.59 -0.46
CA VAL A 60 12.78 -5.58 0.28
C VAL A 60 12.34 -4.16 -0.07
N MET A 61 11.98 -3.88 -1.32
CA MET A 61 11.49 -2.57 -1.75
C MET A 61 10.14 -2.21 -1.12
N GLY A 62 9.32 -3.21 -0.79
CA GLY A 62 8.02 -3.01 -0.14
C GLY A 62 8.11 -2.70 1.36
N LEU A 63 9.16 -3.16 2.05
CA LEU A 63 9.28 -3.05 3.51
C LEU A 63 9.13 -1.61 4.04
N PRO A 64 9.79 -0.57 3.47
CA PRO A 64 9.61 0.79 3.96
C PRO A 64 8.15 1.25 3.88
N PHE A 65 7.43 0.88 2.81
CA PHE A 65 6.01 1.21 2.69
C PHE A 65 5.15 0.51 3.74
N GLU A 66 5.43 -0.74 4.07
CA GLU A 66 4.72 -1.45 5.14
C GLU A 66 4.91 -0.75 6.50
N TYR A 67 6.13 -0.30 6.80
CA TYR A 67 6.47 0.41 8.03
C TYR A 67 5.96 1.86 8.10
N SER A 68 5.57 2.46 6.97
CA SER A 68 4.94 3.80 6.96
C SER A 68 3.43 3.73 6.79
N TRP A 69 2.96 3.17 5.67
CA TRP A 69 1.56 3.22 5.25
C TRP A 69 0.67 2.35 6.15
N GLY A 70 1.19 1.24 6.67
CA GLY A 70 0.50 0.40 7.66
C GLY A 70 0.14 1.17 8.93
N PRO A 71 1.12 1.79 9.64
CA PRO A 71 0.85 2.62 10.81
C PRO A 71 -0.08 3.81 10.55
N ILE A 72 0.04 4.48 9.39
CA ILE A 72 -0.89 5.56 9.00
C ILE A 72 -2.32 5.02 8.90
N GLY A 73 -2.51 3.91 8.19
CA GLY A 73 -3.82 3.25 8.08
C GLY A 73 -4.37 2.79 9.42
N HIS A 74 -3.50 2.31 10.33
CA HIS A 74 -3.91 1.95 11.69
C HIS A 74 -4.42 3.17 12.47
N LEU A 75 -3.67 4.28 12.47
CA LEU A 75 -4.05 5.52 13.16
C LEU A 75 -5.39 6.08 12.65
N LEU A 76 -5.67 5.97 11.35
CA LEU A 76 -6.98 6.34 10.80
C LEU A 76 -8.14 5.50 11.34
N ASN A 77 -7.88 4.29 11.80
CA ASN A 77 -8.92 3.42 12.38
C ASN A 77 -9.09 3.64 13.89
N VAL A 78 -8.01 3.90 14.63
CA VAL A 78 -8.06 3.92 16.12
C VAL A 78 -7.92 5.32 16.73
N MET A 79 -7.36 6.28 16.00
CA MET A 79 -7.07 7.65 16.46
C MET A 79 -7.37 8.67 15.36
N ASN A 80 -8.55 8.51 14.74
CA ASN A 80 -8.95 9.28 13.59
C ASN A 80 -9.16 10.78 13.93
N THR A 81 -8.41 11.65 13.24
CA THR A 81 -8.55 13.12 13.30
C THR A 81 -8.67 13.70 11.89
N GLU A 82 -9.23 14.90 11.79
CA GLU A 82 -9.41 15.60 10.50
C GLU A 82 -8.07 15.83 9.78
N ASP A 83 -7.02 16.22 10.50
CA ASP A 83 -5.70 16.47 9.90
C ASP A 83 -5.06 15.17 9.39
N LEU A 84 -5.24 14.04 10.10
CA LEU A 84 -4.78 12.73 9.64
C LEU A 84 -5.54 12.28 8.39
N ARG A 85 -6.87 12.48 8.33
CA ARG A 85 -7.69 12.18 7.14
C ARG A 85 -7.17 12.94 5.92
N LYS A 86 -7.04 14.27 6.04
CA LYS A 86 -6.56 15.13 4.95
C LYS A 86 -5.18 14.71 4.45
N ALA A 87 -4.24 14.50 5.35
CA ALA A 87 -2.88 14.10 4.98
C ALA A 87 -2.86 12.73 4.27
N HIS A 88 -3.69 11.77 4.71
CA HIS A 88 -3.83 10.50 4.02
C HIS A 88 -4.51 10.63 2.65
N GLU A 89 -5.60 11.40 2.54
CA GLU A 89 -6.33 11.62 1.28
C GLU A 89 -5.45 12.28 0.21
N VAL A 90 -4.55 13.18 0.58
CA VAL A 90 -3.57 13.78 -0.34
C VAL A 90 -2.64 12.71 -0.95
N MET A 91 -2.23 11.71 -0.15
CA MET A 91 -1.23 10.73 -0.56
C MET A 91 -1.83 9.43 -1.11
N GLN A 92 -3.04 9.05 -0.73
CA GLN A 92 -3.70 7.81 -1.16
C GLN A 92 -3.73 7.65 -2.69
N PRO A 93 -4.11 8.68 -3.49
CA PRO A 93 -4.10 8.56 -4.95
C PRO A 93 -2.73 8.21 -5.52
N LYS A 94 -1.64 8.75 -4.94
CA LYS A 94 -0.26 8.49 -5.37
C LYS A 94 0.17 7.06 -5.00
N VAL A 95 -0.19 6.59 -3.80
CA VAL A 95 0.10 5.23 -3.33
C VAL A 95 -0.62 4.18 -4.18
N VAL A 96 -1.90 4.41 -4.51
CA VAL A 96 -2.68 3.51 -5.38
C VAL A 96 -2.06 3.45 -6.78
N GLU A 97 -1.70 4.60 -7.34
CA GLU A 97 -1.07 4.68 -8.65
C GLU A 97 0.27 3.94 -8.72
N PHE A 98 1.10 4.10 -7.69
CA PHE A 98 2.37 3.36 -7.60
C PHE A 98 2.15 1.84 -7.44
N SER A 99 1.18 1.42 -6.63
CA SER A 99 0.83 0.01 -6.45
C SER A 99 0.37 -0.63 -7.77
N LEU A 100 -0.47 0.08 -8.54
CA LEU A 100 -0.88 -0.34 -9.88
C LEU A 100 0.30 -0.38 -10.83
N ARG A 101 1.19 0.63 -10.79
CA ARG A 101 2.41 0.67 -11.62
C ARG A 101 3.25 -0.58 -11.41
N ILE A 102 3.51 -0.99 -10.17
CA ILE A 102 4.25 -2.23 -9.84
C ILE A 102 3.52 -3.46 -10.38
N GLY A 103 2.25 -3.63 -10.02
CA GLY A 103 1.45 -4.81 -10.42
C GLY A 103 1.30 -4.96 -11.94
N GLN A 104 1.43 -3.87 -12.68
CA GLN A 104 1.33 -3.81 -14.14
C GLN A 104 2.67 -3.71 -14.86
N ARG A 105 3.82 -3.85 -14.16
CA ARG A 105 5.13 -3.89 -14.82
C ARG A 105 5.31 -5.19 -15.58
N LYS A 106 5.27 -5.08 -16.91
CA LYS A 106 5.43 -6.22 -17.83
C LYS A 106 6.78 -6.95 -17.66
N PRO A 107 7.94 -6.27 -17.52
CA PRO A 107 9.22 -6.95 -17.31
C PRO A 107 9.22 -7.81 -16.04
N ILE A 108 8.67 -7.29 -14.94
CA ILE A 108 8.55 -8.02 -13.68
C ILE A 108 7.65 -9.25 -13.84
N TYR A 109 6.47 -9.09 -14.46
CA TYR A 109 5.56 -10.20 -14.72
C TYR A 109 6.18 -11.30 -15.60
N ASP A 110 6.87 -10.91 -16.68
CA ASP A 110 7.54 -11.85 -17.57
C ASP A 110 8.73 -12.55 -16.86
N GLY A 111 9.41 -11.85 -15.95
CA GLY A 111 10.41 -12.43 -15.05
C GLY A 111 9.82 -13.49 -14.10
N LEU A 112 8.63 -13.24 -13.53
CA LEU A 112 7.92 -14.21 -12.70
C LEU A 112 7.55 -15.48 -13.49
N LEU A 113 7.04 -15.32 -14.72
CA LEU A 113 6.76 -16.44 -15.62
C LEU A 113 8.04 -17.22 -15.95
N SER A 114 9.13 -16.51 -16.22
CA SER A 114 10.43 -17.12 -16.52
C SER A 114 10.96 -17.97 -15.36
N ILE A 115 10.79 -17.52 -14.11
CA ILE A 115 11.12 -18.35 -12.94
C ILE A 115 10.20 -19.58 -12.89
N ARG A 116 8.89 -19.38 -13.08
CA ARG A 116 7.86 -20.42 -12.96
C ARG A 116 8.00 -21.55 -13.99
N GLU A 117 8.44 -21.22 -15.19
CA GLU A 117 8.60 -22.13 -16.33
C GLU A 117 10.05 -22.62 -16.49
N GLY A 118 10.99 -21.95 -15.83
CA GLY A 118 12.43 -22.17 -15.96
C GLY A 118 13.03 -23.20 -15.01
N PRO A 119 14.35 -23.42 -15.11
CA PRO A 119 15.08 -24.39 -14.29
C PRO A 119 15.12 -24.02 -12.80
N GLU A 120 15.05 -22.73 -12.47
CA GLU A 120 15.06 -22.24 -11.09
C GLU A 120 13.87 -22.78 -10.28
N TRP A 121 12.70 -22.96 -10.92
CA TRP A 121 11.49 -23.50 -10.28
C TRP A 121 11.73 -24.80 -9.51
N ARG A 122 12.59 -25.67 -10.04
CA ARG A 122 12.90 -26.98 -9.45
C ARG A 122 13.73 -26.89 -8.17
N ARG A 123 14.41 -25.76 -7.95
CA ARG A 123 15.27 -25.50 -6.78
C ARG A 123 14.53 -24.82 -5.64
N LEU A 124 13.35 -24.27 -5.92
CA LEU A 124 12.54 -23.57 -4.94
C LEU A 124 11.79 -24.53 -4.03
N ASP A 125 11.65 -24.15 -2.76
CA ASP A 125 10.73 -24.82 -1.84
C ASP A 125 9.26 -24.50 -2.16
N ASP A 126 8.33 -25.18 -1.49
CA ASP A 126 6.90 -25.03 -1.78
C ASP A 126 6.33 -23.65 -1.40
N ALA A 127 6.91 -23.00 -0.39
CA ALA A 127 6.50 -21.65 0.00
C ALA A 127 6.94 -20.62 -1.04
N GLN A 128 8.16 -20.72 -1.53
CA GLN A 128 8.70 -19.90 -2.61
C GLN A 128 7.90 -20.08 -3.91
N LYS A 129 7.61 -21.32 -4.28
CA LYS A 129 6.74 -21.63 -5.43
C LYS A 129 5.37 -20.97 -5.29
N ARG A 130 4.76 -21.12 -4.12
CA ARG A 130 3.46 -20.51 -3.83
C ARG A 130 3.52 -18.97 -3.91
N ALA A 131 4.57 -18.35 -3.39
CA ALA A 131 4.75 -16.91 -3.45
C ALA A 131 4.80 -16.41 -4.91
N ILE A 132 5.50 -17.12 -5.79
CA ILE A 132 5.57 -16.79 -7.22
C ILE A 132 4.19 -16.94 -7.90
N ASP A 133 3.51 -18.06 -7.67
CA ASP A 133 2.17 -18.28 -8.23
C ASP A 133 1.17 -17.18 -7.80
N LEU A 134 1.25 -16.76 -6.52
CA LEU A 134 0.45 -15.65 -6.00
C LEU A 134 0.80 -14.32 -6.67
N LYS A 135 2.09 -13.99 -6.81
CA LYS A 135 2.52 -12.76 -7.50
C LYS A 135 2.09 -12.74 -8.97
N ILE A 136 2.15 -13.87 -9.68
CA ILE A 136 1.63 -13.99 -11.06
C ILE A 136 0.12 -13.73 -11.11
N ARG A 137 -0.65 -14.34 -10.20
CA ARG A 137 -2.09 -14.11 -10.09
C ARG A 137 -2.39 -12.64 -9.81
N ASP A 138 -1.68 -12.04 -8.87
CA ASP A 138 -1.93 -10.67 -8.43
C ASP A 138 -1.59 -9.66 -9.52
N ALA A 139 -0.54 -9.90 -10.32
CA ALA A 139 -0.25 -9.10 -11.52
C ALA A 139 -1.38 -9.19 -12.57
N LYS A 140 -1.94 -10.39 -12.78
CA LYS A 140 -3.12 -10.56 -13.66
C LYS A 140 -4.33 -9.79 -13.13
N HIS A 141 -4.60 -9.87 -11.82
CA HIS A 141 -5.68 -9.13 -11.18
C HIS A 141 -5.44 -7.62 -11.15
N ALA A 142 -4.19 -7.18 -11.18
CA ALA A 142 -3.81 -5.78 -11.35
C ALA A 142 -3.91 -5.31 -12.81
N GLY A 143 -4.28 -6.16 -13.76
CA GLY A 143 -4.49 -5.78 -15.15
C GLY A 143 -3.21 -5.70 -15.98
N VAL A 144 -2.14 -6.44 -15.65
CA VAL A 144 -0.87 -6.44 -16.42
C VAL A 144 -1.05 -6.81 -17.91
N GLY A 145 -2.12 -7.54 -18.24
CA GLY A 145 -2.46 -7.92 -19.62
C GLY A 145 -3.22 -6.85 -20.42
N LEU A 146 -3.74 -5.80 -19.76
CA LEU A 146 -4.54 -4.76 -20.40
C LEU A 146 -3.64 -3.75 -21.14
N LYS A 147 -4.19 -3.15 -22.21
CA LYS A 147 -3.48 -2.16 -23.05
C LYS A 147 -4.39 -0.98 -23.40
N GLY A 148 -3.76 0.16 -23.72
CA GLY A 148 -4.46 1.37 -24.18
C GLY A 148 -5.60 1.78 -23.24
N VAL A 149 -6.75 2.10 -23.83
CA VAL A 149 -7.95 2.60 -23.15
C VAL A 149 -8.45 1.65 -22.04
N GLU A 150 -8.31 0.33 -22.21
CA GLU A 150 -8.75 -0.63 -21.18
C GLU A 150 -7.90 -0.53 -19.92
N LYS A 151 -6.58 -0.33 -20.08
CA LYS A 151 -5.65 -0.15 -18.96
C LYS A 151 -5.89 1.17 -18.25
N GLU A 152 -6.09 2.25 -19.01
CA GLU A 152 -6.43 3.57 -18.47
C GLU A 152 -7.73 3.48 -17.66
N ARG A 153 -8.76 2.84 -18.22
CA ARG A 153 -10.05 2.66 -17.54
C ARG A 153 -9.93 1.81 -16.27
N PHE A 154 -9.13 0.75 -16.29
CA PHE A 154 -8.86 -0.07 -15.10
C PHE A 154 -8.23 0.77 -13.98
N ASN A 155 -7.27 1.64 -14.33
CA ASN A 155 -6.58 2.49 -13.38
C ASN A 155 -7.52 3.56 -12.78
N GLU A 156 -8.36 4.19 -13.61
CA GLU A 156 -9.40 5.11 -13.15
C GLU A 156 -10.36 4.45 -12.15
N ILE A 157 -10.85 3.25 -12.48
CA ILE A 157 -11.77 2.50 -11.62
C ILE A 157 -11.10 2.18 -10.29
N SER A 158 -9.86 1.69 -10.32
CA SER A 158 -9.10 1.34 -9.12
C SER A 158 -8.88 2.55 -8.20
N LYS A 159 -8.51 3.70 -8.78
CA LYS A 159 -8.31 4.96 -8.05
C LYS A 159 -9.62 5.45 -7.43
N ARG A 160 -10.72 5.43 -8.20
CA ARG A 160 -12.06 5.84 -7.72
C ARG A 160 -12.59 4.90 -6.63
N LEU A 161 -12.39 3.59 -6.76
CA LEU A 161 -12.80 2.63 -5.74
C LEU A 161 -12.04 2.83 -4.43
N SER A 162 -10.75 3.17 -4.48
CA SER A 162 -9.98 3.47 -3.27
C SER A 162 -10.52 4.73 -2.57
N GLN A 163 -10.81 5.78 -3.33
CA GLN A 163 -11.40 7.00 -2.77
C GLN A 163 -12.76 6.73 -2.12
N LEU A 164 -13.67 6.06 -2.84
CA LEU A 164 -15.01 5.76 -2.35
C LEU A 164 -15.00 4.91 -1.06
N LYS A 165 -14.03 4.02 -0.90
CA LYS A 165 -13.85 3.24 0.34
C LYS A 165 -13.44 4.13 1.51
N THR A 166 -12.51 5.06 1.29
CA THR A 166 -12.11 6.05 2.30
C THR A 166 -13.28 6.93 2.70
N ASP A 167 -13.99 7.49 1.71
CA ASP A 167 -15.15 8.36 1.93
C ASP A 167 -16.24 7.64 2.73
N PHE A 168 -16.56 6.40 2.35
CA PHE A 168 -17.53 5.58 3.07
C PHE A 168 -17.13 5.36 4.53
N SER A 169 -15.87 5.01 4.79
CA SER A 169 -15.36 4.80 6.15
C SER A 169 -15.46 6.07 6.99
N ASN A 170 -15.10 7.22 6.42
CA ASN A 170 -15.19 8.52 7.08
C ASN A 170 -16.66 8.88 7.39
N HIS A 171 -17.57 8.72 6.43
CA HIS A 171 -19.00 9.00 6.63
C HIS A 171 -19.64 8.12 7.71
N VAL A 172 -19.30 6.82 7.77
CA VAL A 172 -19.80 5.93 8.83
C VAL A 172 -19.32 6.39 10.22
N LEU A 173 -18.05 6.76 10.33
CA LEU A 173 -17.48 7.26 11.58
C LEU A 173 -18.15 8.57 12.01
N ASP A 174 -18.37 9.49 11.08
CA ASP A 174 -18.97 10.79 11.36
C ASP A 174 -20.44 10.67 11.75
N ALA A 175 -21.21 9.82 11.05
CA ALA A 175 -22.61 9.54 11.40
C ALA A 175 -22.74 8.92 12.80
N THR A 176 -21.82 8.01 13.15
CA THR A 176 -21.81 7.37 14.47
C THR A 176 -21.45 8.36 15.58
N LYS A 177 -20.47 9.25 15.33
CA LYS A 177 -20.06 10.29 16.30
C LYS A 177 -21.11 11.40 16.49
N ALA A 178 -21.89 11.70 15.46
CA ALA A 178 -22.87 12.79 15.50
C ALA A 178 -24.13 12.44 16.31
N TYR A 179 -24.41 11.15 16.52
CA TYR A 179 -25.56 10.73 17.30
C TYR A 179 -25.27 10.84 18.80
N GLU A 180 -26.10 11.59 19.50
CA GLU A 180 -26.13 11.64 20.96
C GLU A 180 -27.55 11.34 21.44
N LEU A 181 -27.69 10.37 22.37
CA LEU A 181 -28.92 10.16 23.12
C LEU A 181 -28.76 10.79 24.50
N ILE A 182 -29.32 11.99 24.67
CA ILE A 182 -29.30 12.69 25.96
C ILE A 182 -30.47 12.16 26.79
N ILE A 183 -30.15 11.38 27.82
CA ILE A 183 -31.14 10.89 28.78
C ILE A 183 -31.13 11.81 30.00
N SER A 184 -32.24 12.51 30.23
CA SER A 184 -32.37 13.48 31.33
C SER A 184 -33.19 12.95 32.50
N ASP A 185 -34.09 11.99 32.26
CA ASP A 185 -34.86 11.31 33.30
C ASP A 185 -34.19 9.98 33.66
N LYS A 186 -34.06 9.71 34.95
CA LYS A 186 -33.55 8.42 35.44
C LYS A 186 -34.48 7.26 35.03
N GLY A 187 -35.79 7.49 34.95
CA GLY A 187 -36.77 6.48 34.58
C GLY A 187 -36.60 5.94 33.15
N ASP A 188 -36.00 6.73 32.25
CA ASP A 188 -35.73 6.35 30.86
C ASP A 188 -34.52 5.39 30.72
N THR A 189 -33.83 5.08 31.83
CA THR A 189 -32.69 4.13 31.88
C THR A 189 -32.99 2.80 32.58
N GLU A 190 -34.19 2.60 33.13
CA GLU A 190 -34.58 1.37 33.83
C GLU A 190 -35.17 0.34 32.86
N GLU A 191 -34.66 -0.91 32.91
CA GLU A 191 -35.24 -2.10 32.24
C GLU A 191 -36.54 -2.57 32.91
#